data_AF-A0A4Q0STB6-F1
#
_entry.id   AF-A0A4Q0STB6-F1
#
_cell.length_a   1.000
_cell.length_b   1.000
_cell.length_c   1.000
_cell.angle_alpha   90.00
_cell.angle_beta   90.00
_cell.angle_gamma   90.00
#
_symmetry.space_group_name_H-M   'P 1'
#
loop_
_entity.id
_entity.type
_entity.pdbx_description
1 polymer ?
#
loop_
_entity_poly.entity_id
_entity_poly.type
_entity_poly.pdbx_seq_one_letter_code
_entity_poly.pdbx_strand_id
1 'polypeptide(L)'
;MMRAFGASLSLPSTPYSYTVLDQDLSAALQEFGNNLNIRVNVSAEVRGRIRGRMPDLPPREFLDRLTALYNLQWYYDGLVLYVSAAHEAQSRLIVLNPISFDAFKTALDALKISDERYIVKPAPGEGLVLASGPPRFVALVDQTLKGLVAEAQARRDPVAAERPQRDSVLMLFRGSSSTVIRDGRPEGHYSSDTPHQDSVAREAGPARK
;
A
#
# COMPACT_ATOMS: atom_id res chain seq x y z
N MET A 1 -26.14 17.31 -1.97
CA MET A 1 -24.81 16.95 -1.42
C MET A 1 -24.86 15.46 -1.12
N MET A 2 -24.12 14.63 -1.88
CA MET A 2 -24.16 13.18 -1.72
C MET A 2 -23.30 12.80 -0.51
N ARG A 3 -23.89 12.17 0.51
CA ARG A 3 -23.15 11.70 1.68
C ARG A 3 -22.22 10.56 1.25
N ALA A 4 -20.92 10.68 1.54
CA ALA A 4 -19.97 9.61 1.31
C ALA A 4 -20.07 8.63 2.48
N PHE A 5 -20.57 7.43 2.20
CA PHE A 5 -20.61 6.35 3.16
C PHE A 5 -19.42 5.45 2.88
N GLY A 6 -18.66 5.13 3.94
CA GLY A 6 -17.62 4.11 3.86
C GLY A 6 -18.24 2.77 3.46
N ALA A 7 -17.40 1.76 3.32
CA ALA A 7 -17.91 0.42 3.07
C ALA A 7 -19.01 0.07 4.09
N SER A 8 -20.15 -0.39 3.59
CA SER A 8 -21.34 -0.59 4.41
C SER A 8 -21.16 -1.85 5.26
N LEU A 9 -21.26 -1.69 6.59
CA LEU A 9 -21.31 -2.81 7.51
C LEU A 9 -22.77 -3.26 7.66
N SER A 10 -23.15 -4.29 6.91
CA SER A 10 -24.52 -4.84 6.93
C SER A 10 -24.75 -5.67 8.19
N LEU A 11 -25.39 -5.04 9.18
CA LEU A 11 -25.77 -5.69 10.44
C LEU A 11 -27.28 -5.99 10.45
N PRO A 12 -27.73 -7.11 11.03
CA PRO A 12 -29.16 -7.38 11.18
C PRO A 12 -29.80 -6.38 12.15
N SER A 13 -31.09 -6.14 11.99
CA SER A 13 -31.85 -5.26 12.89
C SER A 13 -32.45 -5.99 14.10
N THR A 14 -32.31 -7.32 14.16
CA THR A 14 -32.79 -8.13 15.28
C THR A 14 -31.95 -7.88 16.53
N PRO A 15 -32.53 -7.92 17.74
CA PRO A 15 -31.77 -7.75 18.97
C PRO A 15 -30.62 -8.75 19.09
N TYR A 16 -29.45 -8.26 19.47
CA TYR A 16 -28.26 -9.03 19.79
C TYR A 16 -28.18 -9.16 21.32
N SER A 17 -28.43 -10.36 21.83
CA SER A 17 -28.31 -10.65 23.26
C SER A 17 -26.91 -11.19 23.58
N TYR A 18 -26.24 -10.54 24.53
CA TYR A 18 -24.88 -10.92 24.93
C TYR A 18 -24.73 -10.79 26.44
N THR A 19 -24.39 -11.91 27.10
CA THR A 19 -24.25 -11.98 28.56
C THR A 19 -22.91 -12.58 28.92
N VAL A 20 -22.16 -11.90 29.78
CA VAL A 20 -20.85 -12.34 30.26
C VAL A 20 -20.76 -12.12 31.76
N LEU A 21 -20.04 -12.99 32.47
CA LEU A 21 -19.75 -12.75 33.89
C LEU A 21 -18.65 -11.69 34.02
N ASP A 22 -17.50 -11.96 33.41
CA ASP A 22 -16.34 -11.07 33.34
C ASP A 22 -15.45 -11.51 32.16
N GLN A 23 -15.46 -10.74 31.07
CA GLN A 23 -14.74 -11.08 29.83
C GLN A 23 -13.86 -9.91 29.38
N ASP A 24 -12.71 -10.23 28.79
CA ASP A 24 -11.86 -9.24 28.14
C ASP A 24 -12.59 -8.56 26.97
N LEU A 25 -12.47 -7.23 26.88
CA LEU A 25 -13.16 -6.45 25.85
C LEU A 25 -12.77 -6.86 24.42
N SER A 26 -11.50 -7.18 24.19
CA SER A 26 -11.03 -7.60 22.87
C SER A 26 -11.64 -8.95 22.47
N ALA A 27 -11.73 -9.88 23.41
CA ALA A 27 -12.39 -11.17 23.20
C ALA A 27 -13.89 -10.99 22.92
N ALA A 28 -14.56 -10.10 23.63
CA ALA A 28 -15.98 -9.83 23.40
C ALA A 28 -16.26 -9.22 22.02
N LEU A 29 -15.39 -8.32 21.54
CA LEU A 29 -15.48 -7.75 20.19
C LEU A 29 -15.20 -8.80 19.10
N GLN A 30 -14.30 -9.76 19.37
CA GLN A 30 -14.08 -10.90 18.47
C GLN A 30 -15.31 -11.81 18.40
N GLU A 31 -15.92 -12.14 19.55
CA GLU A 31 -17.16 -12.93 19.60
C GLU A 31 -18.33 -12.21 18.92
N PHE A 32 -18.45 -10.89 19.07
CA PHE A 32 -19.41 -10.09 18.30
C PHE A 32 -19.24 -10.29 16.79
N GLY A 33 -17.99 -10.27 16.31
CA GLY A 33 -17.66 -10.59 14.93
C GLY A 33 -18.09 -11.99 14.52
N ASN A 34 -17.68 -13.00 15.28
CA ASN A 34 -17.97 -14.40 15.01
C ASN A 34 -19.47 -14.68 14.94
N ASN A 35 -20.24 -14.18 15.91
CA ASN A 35 -21.69 -14.36 15.99
C ASN A 35 -22.43 -13.75 14.79
N LEU A 36 -21.85 -12.73 14.16
CA LEU A 36 -22.44 -12.02 13.04
C LEU A 36 -21.76 -12.34 11.70
N ASN A 37 -20.83 -13.32 11.69
CA ASN A 37 -20.01 -13.68 10.53
C ASN A 37 -19.22 -12.50 9.93
N ILE A 38 -18.70 -11.62 10.78
CA ILE A 38 -17.88 -10.46 10.42
C ILE A 38 -16.47 -10.68 10.94
N ARG A 39 -15.48 -10.52 10.06
CA ARG A 39 -14.07 -10.52 10.49
C ARG A 39 -13.80 -9.26 11.28
N VAL A 40 -13.28 -9.41 12.50
CA VAL A 40 -12.93 -8.29 13.38
C VAL A 40 -11.43 -8.30 13.65
N ASN A 41 -10.80 -7.14 13.51
CA ASN A 41 -9.44 -6.89 13.97
C ASN A 41 -9.50 -5.89 15.12
N VAL A 42 -9.02 -6.30 16.29
CA VAL A 42 -9.00 -5.45 17.49
C VAL A 42 -7.55 -5.05 17.77
N SER A 43 -7.30 -3.75 17.93
CA SER A 43 -5.98 -3.25 18.30
C SER A 43 -5.56 -3.77 19.68
N ALA A 44 -4.26 -4.00 19.87
CA ALA A 44 -3.68 -4.37 21.15
C ALA A 44 -3.83 -3.28 22.23
N GLU A 45 -4.07 -2.02 21.83
CA GLU A 45 -4.33 -0.92 22.76
C GLU A 45 -5.79 -0.86 23.25
N VAL A 46 -6.67 -1.72 22.73
CA VAL A 46 -8.03 -1.89 23.27
C VAL A 46 -7.95 -2.63 24.60
N ARG A 47 -8.24 -1.92 25.69
CA ARG A 47 -8.19 -2.45 27.05
C ARG A 47 -9.55 -2.29 27.73
N GLY A 48 -9.89 -3.23 28.58
CA GLY A 48 -11.12 -3.18 29.38
C GLY A 48 -11.73 -4.55 29.58
N ARG A 49 -12.78 -4.59 30.39
CA ARG A 49 -13.54 -5.81 30.66
C ARG A 49 -15.04 -5.52 30.63
N ILE A 50 -15.81 -6.44 30.06
CA ILE A 50 -17.27 -6.41 30.05
C ILE A 50 -17.78 -7.32 31.16
N ARG A 51 -18.78 -6.85 31.91
CA ARG A 51 -19.40 -7.60 33.01
C ARG A 51 -20.91 -7.49 32.94
N GLY A 52 -21.57 -8.58 33.32
CA GLY A 52 -23.03 -8.67 33.36
C GLY A 52 -23.68 -8.83 31.99
N ARG A 53 -24.98 -8.59 31.97
CA ARG A 53 -25.79 -8.66 30.77
C ARG A 53 -25.79 -7.31 30.05
N MET A 54 -25.44 -7.34 28.77
CA MET A 54 -25.61 -6.17 27.91
C MET A 54 -27.10 -6.04 27.53
N PRO A 55 -27.62 -4.81 27.36
CA PRO A 55 -28.99 -4.62 26.90
C PRO A 55 -29.21 -5.28 25.55
N ASP A 56 -30.41 -5.83 25.33
CA ASP A 56 -30.80 -6.44 24.07
C ASP A 56 -31.01 -5.31 23.02
N LEU A 57 -29.95 -5.01 22.27
CA LEU A 57 -29.89 -3.93 21.27
C LEU A 57 -29.62 -4.51 19.89
N PRO A 58 -30.08 -3.86 18.80
CA PRO A 58 -29.57 -4.19 17.48
C PRO A 58 -28.03 -4.15 17.46
N PRO A 59 -27.35 -5.06 16.73
CA PRO A 59 -25.89 -5.16 16.74
C PRO A 59 -25.14 -3.85 16.48
N ARG A 60 -25.72 -2.96 15.66
CA ARG A 60 -25.14 -1.64 15.41
C ARG A 60 -25.11 -0.78 16.67
N GLU A 61 -26.24 -0.70 17.36
CA GLU A 61 -26.36 0.03 18.62
C GLU A 61 -25.52 -0.60 19.74
N PHE A 62 -25.39 -1.94 19.74
CA PHE A 62 -24.49 -2.65 20.62
C PHE A 62 -23.03 -2.22 20.41
N LEU A 63 -22.55 -2.20 19.16
CA LEU A 63 -21.19 -1.74 18.81
C LEU A 63 -20.99 -0.26 19.16
N ASP A 64 -21.95 0.60 18.81
CA ASP A 64 -21.88 2.04 19.10
C ASP A 64 -21.84 2.29 20.63
N ARG A 65 -22.59 1.51 21.42
CA ARG A 65 -22.55 1.56 22.88
C ARG A 65 -21.20 1.11 23.43
N LEU A 66 -20.65 -0.01 22.98
CA LEU A 66 -19.34 -0.48 23.43
C LEU A 66 -18.24 0.53 23.11
N THR A 67 -18.25 1.05 21.88
CA THR A 67 -17.25 2.03 21.48
C THR A 67 -17.35 3.34 22.26
N ALA A 68 -18.56 3.79 22.61
CA ALA A 68 -18.75 4.93 23.51
C ALA A 68 -18.25 4.64 24.94
N LEU A 69 -18.61 3.50 25.54
CA LEU A 69 -18.27 3.17 26.92
C LEU A 69 -16.77 3.00 27.17
N TYR A 70 -16.06 2.42 26.21
CA TYR A 70 -14.63 2.10 26.33
C TYR A 70 -13.74 3.08 25.56
N ASN A 71 -14.29 4.19 25.07
CA ASN A 71 -13.59 5.21 24.30
C ASN A 71 -12.81 4.61 23.11
N LEU A 72 -13.55 3.92 22.24
CA LEU A 72 -13.04 3.26 21.04
C LEU A 72 -13.55 3.95 19.77
N GLN A 73 -12.88 3.65 18.66
CA GLN A 73 -13.32 3.96 17.31
C GLN A 73 -13.36 2.68 16.50
N TRP A 74 -14.22 2.64 15.47
CA TRP A 74 -14.29 1.50 14.57
C TRP A 74 -14.38 1.93 13.12
N TYR A 75 -13.69 1.22 12.23
CA TYR A 75 -13.73 1.45 10.79
C TYR A 75 -13.85 0.12 10.05
N TYR A 76 -14.81 0.03 9.13
CA TYR A 76 -15.00 -1.15 8.28
C TYR A 76 -14.43 -0.84 6.90
N ASP A 77 -13.47 -1.64 6.44
CA ASP A 77 -12.84 -1.43 5.12
C ASP A 77 -13.52 -2.18 3.98
N GLY A 78 -14.67 -2.80 4.25
CA GLY A 78 -15.41 -3.63 3.29
C GLY A 78 -15.16 -5.12 3.44
N LEU A 79 -14.14 -5.51 4.23
CA LEU A 79 -13.83 -6.91 4.53
C LEU A 79 -13.68 -7.17 6.03
N VAL A 80 -13.03 -6.25 6.75
CA VAL A 80 -12.71 -6.42 8.17
C VAL A 80 -13.17 -5.18 8.94
N LEU A 81 -13.81 -5.42 10.08
CA LEU A 81 -14.13 -4.40 11.06
C LEU A 81 -12.93 -4.19 11.97
N TYR A 82 -12.27 -3.04 11.83
CA TYR A 82 -11.17 -2.64 12.68
C TYR A 82 -11.71 -1.87 13.87
N VAL A 83 -11.29 -2.24 15.08
CA VAL A 83 -11.62 -1.54 16.32
C VAL A 83 -10.31 -1.11 16.97
N SER A 84 -10.19 0.19 17.25
CA SER A 84 -9.02 0.80 17.89
C SER A 84 -9.45 1.64 19.08
N ALA A 85 -8.57 1.85 20.05
CA ALA A 85 -8.79 2.84 21.08
C ALA A 85 -8.82 4.26 20.49
N ALA A 86 -9.56 5.18 21.11
CA ALA A 86 -9.70 6.53 20.56
C ALA A 86 -8.39 7.30 20.52
N HIS A 87 -7.48 7.05 21.47
CA HIS A 87 -6.16 7.69 21.52
C HIS A 87 -5.22 7.25 20.37
N GLU A 88 -5.56 6.18 19.65
CA GLU A 88 -4.84 5.76 18.44
C GLU A 88 -5.24 6.58 17.20
N ALA A 89 -6.19 7.52 17.33
CA ALA A 89 -6.54 8.43 16.23
C ALA A 89 -5.30 9.13 15.68
N GLN A 90 -5.18 9.17 14.36
CA GLN A 90 -4.08 9.81 13.68
C GLN A 90 -4.60 11.01 12.89
N SER A 91 -3.81 12.09 12.87
CA SER A 91 -3.99 13.23 11.98
C SER A 91 -2.72 13.39 11.14
N ARG A 92 -2.86 13.44 9.81
CA ARG A 92 -1.74 13.58 8.88
C ARG A 92 -2.02 14.65 7.84
N LEU A 93 -1.03 15.50 7.60
CA LEU A 93 -0.98 16.33 6.40
C LEU A 93 -0.30 15.54 5.28
N ILE A 94 -0.99 15.44 4.15
CA ILE A 94 -0.59 14.64 3.00
C ILE A 94 -0.42 15.58 1.80
N VAL A 95 0.73 15.50 1.13
CA VAL A 95 1.02 16.24 -0.10
C VAL A 95 0.44 15.47 -1.29
N LEU A 96 -0.45 16.09 -2.06
CA LEU A 96 -1.14 15.42 -3.17
C LEU A 96 -0.35 15.42 -4.49
N ASN A 97 0.53 16.40 -4.73
CA ASN A 97 1.21 16.62 -6.01
C ASN A 97 1.82 15.31 -6.57
N PRO A 98 1.51 14.89 -7.82
CA PRO A 98 0.78 15.61 -8.88
C PRO A 98 -0.74 15.39 -8.96
N ILE A 99 -1.33 14.76 -7.96
CA ILE A 99 -2.77 14.44 -7.94
C ILE A 99 -3.58 15.66 -7.47
N SER A 100 -4.70 15.94 -8.11
CA SER A 100 -5.64 16.98 -7.65
C SER A 100 -6.49 16.46 -6.48
N PHE A 101 -6.99 17.38 -5.64
CA PHE A 101 -7.87 16.99 -4.53
C PHE A 101 -9.13 16.28 -5.03
N ASP A 102 -9.73 16.75 -6.13
CA ASP A 102 -10.95 16.16 -6.68
C ASP A 102 -10.72 14.73 -7.19
N ALA A 103 -9.59 14.48 -7.88
CA ALA A 103 -9.23 13.14 -8.33
C ALA A 103 -8.99 12.20 -7.14
N PHE A 104 -8.29 12.69 -6.11
CA PHE A 104 -8.05 11.94 -4.88
C PHE A 104 -9.35 11.60 -4.16
N LYS A 105 -10.23 12.59 -3.95
CA LYS A 105 -11.52 12.39 -3.28
C LYS A 105 -12.43 11.45 -4.06
N THR A 106 -12.47 11.58 -5.39
CA THR A 106 -13.22 10.68 -6.27
C THR A 106 -12.74 9.24 -6.15
N ALA A 107 -11.43 9.02 -6.11
CA ALA A 107 -10.87 7.68 -5.91
C ALA A 107 -11.24 7.08 -4.54
N LEU A 108 -11.14 7.87 -3.46
CA LEU A 108 -11.54 7.42 -2.12
C LEU A 108 -13.03 7.04 -2.07
N ASP A 109 -13.89 7.82 -2.72
CA ASP A 109 -15.33 7.53 -2.79
C ASP A 109 -15.63 6.29 -3.63
N ALA A 110 -14.98 6.15 -4.79
CA ALA A 110 -15.14 4.99 -5.67
C ALA A 110 -14.70 3.69 -4.99
N LEU A 111 -13.64 3.75 -4.17
CA LEU A 111 -13.15 2.62 -3.37
C LEU A 111 -13.93 2.42 -2.07
N LYS A 112 -14.96 3.24 -1.79
CA LYS A 112 -15.75 3.22 -0.55
C LYS A 112 -14.90 3.36 0.72
N ILE A 113 -13.80 4.13 0.63
CA ILE A 113 -12.90 4.40 1.74
C ILE A 113 -13.41 5.56 2.60
N SER A 114 -13.93 6.60 1.96
CA SER A 114 -14.46 7.81 2.62
C SER A 114 -15.58 7.47 3.59
N ASP A 115 -15.49 7.92 4.83
CA ASP A 115 -16.51 7.73 5.87
C ASP A 115 -16.81 9.08 6.52
N GLU A 116 -18.08 9.45 6.63
CA GLU A 116 -18.52 10.75 7.17
C GLU A 116 -18.09 10.99 8.62
N ARG A 117 -17.74 9.94 9.37
CA ARG A 117 -17.23 10.05 10.75
C ARG A 117 -15.80 10.58 10.80
N TYR A 118 -15.06 10.55 9.68
CA TYR A 118 -13.64 10.85 9.62
C TYR A 118 -13.35 11.99 8.64
N ILE A 119 -12.22 12.67 8.85
CA ILE A 119 -11.90 13.92 8.15
C ILE A 119 -10.99 13.62 6.97
N VAL A 120 -11.38 14.05 5.78
CA VAL A 120 -10.51 14.24 4.61
C VAL A 120 -10.87 15.58 4.00
N LYS A 121 -10.02 16.59 4.20
CA LYS A 121 -10.29 17.96 3.72
C LYS A 121 -9.03 18.63 3.20
N PRO A 122 -9.13 19.52 2.19
CA PRO A 122 -7.99 20.29 1.74
C PRO A 122 -7.51 21.21 2.87
N ALA A 123 -6.20 21.37 3.00
CA ALA A 123 -5.59 22.35 3.89
C ALA A 123 -5.48 23.72 3.19
N PRO A 124 -5.25 24.81 3.94
CA PRO A 124 -4.92 26.11 3.34
C PRO A 124 -3.62 26.02 2.53
N GLY A 125 -3.63 26.52 1.30
CA GLY A 125 -2.54 26.33 0.33
C GLY A 125 -2.81 25.15 -0.62
N GLU A 126 -2.41 25.28 -1.87
CA GLU A 126 -2.69 24.25 -2.88
C GLU A 126 -1.91 22.95 -2.60
N GLY A 127 -2.54 21.80 -2.83
CA GLY A 127 -1.86 20.51 -2.86
C GLY A 127 -1.64 19.81 -1.52
N LEU A 128 -2.24 20.28 -0.42
CA LEU A 128 -2.22 19.60 0.88
C LEU A 128 -3.62 19.13 1.30
N VAL A 129 -3.68 17.95 1.93
CA VAL A 129 -4.89 17.39 2.52
C VAL A 129 -4.64 17.00 3.97
N LEU A 130 -5.57 17.37 4.85
CA LEU A 130 -5.64 16.84 6.20
C LEU A 130 -6.52 15.58 6.20
N ALA A 131 -5.94 14.46 6.61
CA ALA A 131 -6.65 13.22 6.89
C ALA A 131 -6.62 12.95 8.40
N SER A 132 -7.78 12.70 9.02
CA SER A 132 -7.86 12.36 10.44
C SER A 132 -8.91 11.29 10.73
N GLY A 133 -8.52 10.25 11.47
CA GLY A 133 -9.37 9.13 11.84
C GLY A 133 -8.59 7.96 12.47
N PRO A 134 -9.18 6.77 12.60
CA PRO A 134 -8.52 5.60 13.14
C PRO A 134 -7.38 5.13 12.23
N PRO A 135 -6.38 4.41 12.75
CA PRO A 135 -5.17 4.04 12.01
C PRO A 135 -5.44 3.38 10.65
N ARG A 136 -6.41 2.47 10.57
CA ARG A 136 -6.75 1.78 9.31
C ARG A 136 -7.28 2.72 8.23
N PHE A 137 -8.15 3.66 8.60
CA PHE A 137 -8.69 4.65 7.69
C PHE A 137 -7.57 5.53 7.11
N VAL A 138 -6.73 6.09 7.98
CA VAL A 138 -5.61 6.95 7.56
C VAL A 138 -4.61 6.18 6.69
N ALA A 139 -4.37 4.90 7.00
CA ALA A 139 -3.53 4.03 6.16
C ALA A 139 -4.11 3.82 4.75
N LEU A 140 -5.42 3.59 4.61
CA LEU A 140 -6.06 3.46 3.30
C LEU A 140 -6.01 4.75 2.49
N VAL A 141 -6.22 5.89 3.15
CA VAL A 141 -6.12 7.21 2.52
C VAL A 141 -4.72 7.43 1.93
N ASP A 142 -3.67 7.12 2.70
CA ASP A 142 -2.28 7.21 2.26
C ASP A 142 -1.95 6.20 1.13
N GLN A 143 -2.40 4.95 1.26
CA GLN A 143 -2.22 3.92 0.23
C GLN A 143 -2.89 4.30 -1.10
N THR A 144 -4.08 4.88 -1.04
CA THR A 144 -4.82 5.33 -2.24
C THR A 144 -4.03 6.40 -2.98
N LEU A 145 -3.50 7.40 -2.26
CA LEU A 145 -2.69 8.43 -2.90
C LEU A 145 -1.43 7.84 -3.55
N LYS A 146 -0.72 6.96 -2.85
CA LYS A 146 0.48 6.29 -3.41
C LYS A 146 0.16 5.54 -4.70
N GLY A 147 -0.98 4.85 -4.76
CA GLY A 147 -1.46 4.18 -5.97
C GLY A 147 -1.71 5.16 -7.12
N LEU A 148 -2.42 6.26 -6.86
CA LEU A 148 -2.69 7.30 -7.87
C LEU A 148 -1.41 7.96 -8.39
N VAL A 149 -0.45 8.26 -7.51
CA VAL A 149 0.84 8.84 -7.91
C VAL A 149 1.63 7.88 -8.79
N ALA A 150 1.69 6.59 -8.43
CA ALA A 150 2.37 5.57 -9.23
C ALA A 150 1.72 5.41 -10.61
N GLU A 151 0.39 5.41 -10.69
CA GLU A 151 -0.34 5.37 -11.96
C GLU A 151 -0.05 6.60 -12.83
N ALA A 152 -0.05 7.79 -12.24
CA ALA A 152 0.26 9.03 -12.96
C ALA A 152 1.69 9.06 -13.50
N GLN A 153 2.66 8.49 -12.77
CA GLN A 153 4.04 8.34 -13.22
C GLN A 153 4.15 7.32 -14.36
N ALA A 154 3.51 6.16 -14.23
CA ALA A 154 3.51 5.12 -15.27
C ALA A 154 2.93 5.64 -16.60
N ARG A 155 1.90 6.50 -16.54
CA ARG A 155 1.33 7.15 -17.74
C ARG A 155 2.27 8.18 -18.39
N ARG A 156 3.20 8.77 -17.62
CA ARG A 156 4.16 9.78 -18.13
C ARG A 156 5.38 9.16 -18.79
N ASP A 157 5.79 7.97 -18.36
CA ASP A 157 6.99 7.26 -18.86
C ASP A 157 6.66 5.96 -19.64
N PRO A 158 5.87 6.00 -20.72
CA PRO A 158 5.54 4.78 -21.49
C PRO A 158 6.79 4.08 -22.05
N VAL A 159 7.85 4.84 -22.38
CA VAL A 159 9.11 4.33 -22.95
C VAL A 159 9.94 3.51 -21.94
N ALA A 160 9.72 3.66 -20.62
CA ALA A 160 10.41 2.85 -19.61
C ALA A 160 9.76 1.46 -19.44
N ALA A 161 8.45 1.35 -19.65
CA ALA A 161 7.71 0.09 -19.62
C ALA A 161 7.98 -0.78 -20.87
N GLU A 162 8.37 -0.14 -21.98
CA GLU A 162 8.72 -0.76 -23.27
C GLU A 162 10.23 -0.95 -23.47
N ARG A 163 11.08 -0.87 -22.42
CA ARG A 163 12.49 -1.24 -22.58
C ARG A 163 12.54 -2.67 -23.11
N PRO A 164 13.08 -2.91 -24.33
CA PRO A 164 13.17 -4.25 -24.87
C PRO A 164 13.95 -5.10 -23.88
N GLN A 165 13.53 -6.35 -23.75
CA GLN A 165 14.34 -7.43 -23.18
C GLN A 165 15.76 -7.23 -23.69
N ARG A 166 16.66 -6.70 -22.85
CA ARG A 166 18.02 -6.41 -23.27
C ARG A 166 18.59 -7.73 -23.76
N ASP A 167 18.92 -7.80 -25.05
CA ASP A 167 19.69 -8.89 -25.65
C ASP A 167 20.74 -9.29 -24.63
N SER A 168 20.55 -10.47 -24.03
CA SER A 168 21.36 -10.88 -22.89
C SER A 168 22.66 -11.39 -23.46
N VAL A 169 23.60 -10.49 -23.71
CA VAL A 169 24.91 -10.83 -24.24
C VAL A 169 25.76 -11.38 -23.11
N LEU A 170 25.84 -12.71 -23.01
CA LEU A 170 26.73 -13.40 -22.07
C LEU A 170 28.04 -13.73 -22.80
N MET A 171 29.13 -13.05 -22.44
CA MET A 171 30.45 -13.35 -22.96
C MET A 171 31.14 -14.40 -22.07
N LEU A 172 31.32 -15.60 -22.60
CA LEU A 172 32.00 -16.71 -21.91
C LEU A 172 33.45 -16.76 -22.34
N PHE A 173 34.36 -16.75 -21.36
CA PHE A 173 35.79 -16.92 -21.59
C PHE A 173 36.22 -18.34 -21.24
N ARG A 174 36.81 -19.06 -22.21
CA ARG A 174 37.43 -20.37 -22.00
C ARG A 174 38.82 -20.35 -22.60
N GLY A 175 39.85 -20.20 -21.77
CA GLY A 175 41.24 -20.09 -22.23
C GLY A 175 41.45 -18.84 -23.09
N SER A 176 42.00 -19.00 -24.30
CA SER A 176 42.25 -17.93 -25.27
C SER A 176 41.06 -17.61 -26.19
N SER A 177 39.88 -18.18 -25.93
CA SER A 177 38.69 -17.97 -26.76
C SER A 177 37.57 -17.31 -25.96
N SER A 178 36.95 -16.29 -26.55
CA SER A 178 35.69 -15.71 -26.09
C SER A 178 34.56 -16.19 -27.00
N THR A 179 33.39 -16.50 -26.41
CA THR A 179 32.17 -16.79 -27.14
C THR A 179 31.07 -15.87 -26.66
N VAL A 180 30.40 -15.22 -27.61
CA VAL A 180 29.32 -14.29 -27.34
C VAL A 180 28.00 -15.06 -27.49
N ILE A 181 27.26 -15.22 -26.40
CA ILE A 181 25.92 -15.80 -26.45
C ILE A 181 24.91 -14.65 -26.45
N ARG A 182 24.11 -14.55 -27.50
CA ARG A 182 22.98 -13.61 -27.61
C ARG A 182 21.70 -14.42 -27.66
N ASP A 183 20.77 -14.15 -26.75
CA ASP A 183 19.44 -14.79 -26.69
C ASP A 183 19.49 -16.34 -26.66
N GLY A 184 20.48 -16.89 -25.97
CA GLY A 184 20.69 -18.34 -25.83
C GLY A 184 21.31 -19.01 -27.06
N ARG A 185 21.68 -18.26 -28.10
CA ARG A 185 22.41 -18.77 -29.27
C ARG A 185 23.85 -18.26 -29.27
N PRO A 186 24.85 -19.14 -29.41
CA PRO A 186 26.23 -18.69 -29.60
C PRO A 186 26.38 -18.02 -30.96
N GLU A 187 26.76 -16.75 -30.97
CA GLU A 187 27.25 -16.07 -32.17
C GLU A 187 28.73 -16.44 -32.38
N GLY A 188 29.13 -16.60 -33.64
CA GLY A 188 30.35 -17.30 -34.08
C GLY A 188 31.66 -16.84 -33.43
N HIS A 189 32.65 -17.74 -33.52
CA HIS A 189 33.98 -17.60 -32.93
C HIS A 189 34.74 -16.38 -33.47
N TYR A 190 35.04 -15.43 -32.59
CA TYR A 190 36.09 -14.43 -32.84
C TYR A 190 37.42 -14.98 -32.29
N SER A 191 38.24 -15.55 -33.17
CA SER A 191 39.67 -15.74 -32.90
C SER A 191 40.40 -14.45 -33.27
N SER A 192 41.01 -13.78 -32.30
CA SER A 192 41.96 -12.71 -32.59
C SER A 192 43.29 -13.32 -33.04
N ASP A 193 43.39 -13.69 -34.32
CA ASP A 193 44.70 -13.82 -34.95
C ASP A 193 45.26 -12.41 -35.13
N THR A 194 46.18 -12.06 -34.25
CA THR A 194 46.99 -10.85 -34.37
C THR A 194 48.08 -11.13 -35.41
N PRO A 195 48.18 -10.37 -36.52
CA PRO A 195 49.38 -10.42 -37.33
C PRO A 195 50.49 -9.72 -36.56
N HIS A 196 51.55 -10.45 -36.21
CA HIS A 196 52.82 -9.84 -35.83
C HIS A 196 53.33 -9.00 -37.02
N GLN A 197 53.19 -7.68 -36.94
CA GLN A 197 54.03 -6.75 -37.68
C GLN A 197 55.14 -6.26 -36.76
N ASP A 198 56.30 -6.93 -36.83
CA ASP A 198 57.55 -6.30 -36.44
C ASP A 198 57.88 -5.24 -37.50
N SER A 199 57.81 -3.98 -37.10
CA SER A 199 58.23 -2.84 -37.90
C SER A 199 58.92 -1.84 -36.98
N VAL A 200 60.19 -2.12 -36.67
CA VAL A 200 61.10 -1.09 -36.15
C VAL A 200 61.92 -0.59 -37.33
N ALA A 201 61.58 0.62 -37.78
CA ALA A 201 62.31 1.32 -38.83
C ALA A 201 63.22 2.40 -38.24
N ARG A 202 64.35 2.57 -38.95
CA ARG A 202 65.32 3.69 -38.99
C ARG A 202 66.55 3.49 -38.09
N GLU A 203 67.77 3.73 -38.55
CA GLU A 203 68.18 4.77 -39.49
C GLU A 203 69.57 4.47 -40.11
N ALA A 204 69.81 4.93 -41.34
CA ALA A 204 71.10 4.85 -42.01
C ALA A 204 71.90 6.14 -41.84
N GLY A 205 73.21 6.03 -41.60
CA GLY A 205 74.17 7.12 -41.62
C GLY A 205 75.62 6.59 -41.73
N PRO A 206 76.56 7.34 -42.33
CA PRO A 206 77.33 6.85 -43.49
C PRO A 206 78.77 6.42 -43.20
N ALA A 207 79.37 5.78 -44.21
CA ALA A 207 80.73 5.26 -44.29
C ALA A 207 81.85 6.33 -44.15
N ARG A 208 83.00 5.91 -43.60
CA ARG A 208 84.33 6.40 -44.03
C ARG A 208 85.49 5.48 -43.62
N LYS A 209 86.30 5.19 -44.66
CA LYS A 209 87.69 4.69 -44.75
C LYS A 209 88.04 3.32 -44.18
#